data_AF-A0A0N1ARI3-F1
#
_entry.id   AF-A0A0N1ARI3-F1
#
_cell.length_a   1.000
_cell.length_b   1.000
_cell.length_c   1.000
_cell.angle_alpha   90.00
_cell.angle_beta   90.00
_cell.angle_gamma   90.00
#
_symmetry.space_group_name_H-M   'P 1'
#
loop_
_entity.id
_entity.type
_entity.pdbx_description
1 polymer ?
#
loop_
_entity_poly.entity_id
_entity_poly.type
_entity_poly.pdbx_seq_one_letter_code
_entity_poly.pdbx_strand_id
1 'polypeptide(L)'
;MPGKSPRIRKTVDRFSPYKQPLRTVSDDEVLDFLDEVAAVSPTHDDWKGGDGVAVGRMALVANDDQRREVNGIGDTHGCHSCLTRVESDPNQPWIGDHCPPTSLSDAARKALGVAEERYDGSVQLRPQCDSCSVTQASLVVRVNSEVSQGLKPNLNAFGEVLVGKKAGRHTRGVNATSAKVSPAQGDAIQKLGQTYGCHSCKAKFPKDYYHADHNPPVCYTYSHVIAILEYAKQNIEGCEDIVITQNFKLKPQCPRCSHEQGGRMAGLNASAEDLARRLRLPVY
;
A
#
# COMPACT_ATOMS: atom_id res chain seq x y z
N MET A 1 10.84 -58.82 27.41
CA MET A 1 11.93 -57.83 27.60
C MET A 1 12.89 -57.98 26.42
N PRO A 2 13.12 -56.92 25.63
CA PRO A 2 14.09 -55.88 25.97
C PRO A 2 13.57 -54.44 25.74
N GLY A 3 13.97 -53.52 26.62
CA GLY A 3 13.64 -52.09 26.54
C GLY A 3 14.55 -51.37 25.55
N LYS A 4 13.97 -50.51 24.70
CA LYS A 4 14.71 -49.60 23.81
C LYS A 4 14.82 -48.23 24.49
N SER A 5 16.05 -47.80 24.76
CA SER A 5 16.34 -46.43 25.24
C SER A 5 16.02 -45.38 24.17
N PRO A 6 15.51 -44.19 24.55
CA PRO A 6 15.34 -43.09 23.60
C PRO A 6 16.68 -42.39 23.34
N ARG A 7 17.02 -42.18 22.07
CA ARG A 7 18.16 -41.35 21.66
C ARG A 7 17.79 -39.87 21.83
N ILE A 8 18.43 -39.21 22.80
CA ILE A 8 18.41 -37.75 22.93
C ILE A 8 19.29 -37.16 21.82
N ARG A 9 18.70 -36.44 20.87
CA ARG A 9 19.44 -35.60 19.92
C ARG A 9 19.74 -34.27 20.59
N LYS A 10 21.02 -33.96 20.80
CA LYS A 10 21.49 -32.62 21.16
C LYS A 10 21.29 -31.71 19.94
N THR A 11 20.41 -30.72 20.06
CA THR A 11 20.34 -29.58 19.14
C THR A 11 21.52 -28.67 19.41
N VAL A 12 22.32 -28.44 18.38
CA VAL A 12 23.43 -27.49 18.37
C VAL A 12 22.82 -26.10 18.19
N ASP A 13 22.96 -25.23 19.17
CA ASP A 13 22.60 -23.81 19.05
C ASP A 13 23.44 -23.17 17.94
N ARG A 14 22.81 -22.86 16.82
CA ARG A 14 23.41 -22.00 15.79
C ARG A 14 23.13 -20.55 16.17
N PHE A 15 24.20 -19.86 16.54
CA PHE A 15 24.29 -18.41 16.63
C PHE A 15 23.55 -17.73 15.47
N SER A 16 22.54 -16.91 15.80
CA SER A 16 21.90 -15.98 14.87
C SER A 16 22.64 -14.63 14.95
N PRO A 17 23.36 -14.19 13.91
CA PRO A 17 24.21 -13.00 13.98
C PRO A 17 23.45 -11.66 13.90
N TYR A 18 22.11 -11.66 13.83
CA TYR A 18 21.31 -10.45 13.60
C TYR A 18 20.48 -10.05 14.84
N LYS A 19 21.19 -9.61 15.88
CA LYS A 19 20.60 -8.91 17.05
C LYS A 19 21.07 -7.45 17.10
N GLN A 20 20.93 -6.71 15.99
CA GLN A 20 21.02 -5.25 16.10
C GLN A 20 19.61 -4.66 16.07
N PRO A 21 19.23 -3.84 17.06
CA PRO A 21 17.97 -3.11 17.03
C PRO A 21 17.98 -2.12 15.86
N LEU A 22 16.86 -2.05 15.12
CA LEU A 22 16.73 -1.14 13.99
C LEU A 22 16.61 0.31 14.50
N ARG A 23 17.42 1.19 13.90
CA ARG A 23 17.46 2.63 14.13
C ARG A 23 16.12 3.27 13.72
N THR A 24 15.57 4.11 14.60
CA THR A 24 14.44 5.01 14.29
C THR A 24 14.94 6.17 13.42
N VAL A 25 14.17 6.54 12.39
CA VAL A 25 14.49 7.70 11.55
C VAL A 25 14.05 8.97 12.27
N SER A 26 14.93 9.97 12.43
CA SER A 26 14.58 11.24 13.09
C SER A 26 13.79 12.18 12.17
N ASP A 27 13.09 13.15 12.73
CA ASP A 27 12.43 14.20 11.94
C ASP A 27 13.48 15.01 11.13
N ASP A 28 14.70 15.18 11.65
CA ASP A 28 15.81 15.80 10.93
C ASP A 28 16.23 15.00 9.68
N GLU A 29 16.25 13.66 9.75
CA GLU A 29 16.52 12.81 8.57
C GLU A 29 15.41 12.89 7.51
N VAL A 30 14.17 13.23 7.92
CA VAL A 30 13.06 13.49 6.98
C VAL A 30 13.21 14.85 6.33
N LEU A 31 13.69 15.86 7.07
CA LEU A 31 13.96 17.19 6.53
C LEU A 31 15.16 17.16 5.58
N ASP A 32 16.25 16.47 5.94
CA ASP A 32 17.41 16.25 5.07
C ASP A 32 17.01 15.55 3.76
N PHE A 33 16.09 14.58 3.81
CA PHE A 33 15.51 13.97 2.61
C PHE A 33 14.77 14.98 1.72
N LEU A 34 13.97 15.86 2.32
CA LEU A 34 13.23 16.88 1.55
C LEU A 34 14.17 17.90 0.90
N ASP A 35 15.27 18.25 1.58
CA ASP A 35 16.29 19.16 1.09
C ASP A 35 17.15 18.52 -0.02
N GLU A 36 17.52 17.24 0.12
CA GLU A 36 18.24 16.50 -0.94
C GLU A 36 17.37 16.30 -2.19
N VAL A 37 16.07 16.03 -2.04
CA VAL A 37 15.12 15.96 -3.17
C VAL A 37 14.98 17.32 -3.85
N ALA A 38 15.02 18.42 -3.10
CA ALA A 38 15.01 19.76 -3.67
C ALA A 38 16.32 20.06 -4.44
N ALA A 39 17.46 19.53 -3.98
CA ALA A 39 18.77 19.71 -4.59
C ALA A 39 18.98 18.98 -5.93
N VAL A 40 18.15 17.98 -6.23
CA VAL A 40 18.12 17.25 -7.53
C VAL A 40 17.33 17.99 -8.61
N SER A 41 16.65 19.08 -8.23
CA SER A 41 15.95 19.94 -9.17
C SER A 41 16.38 21.41 -9.06
N PRO A 42 17.67 21.74 -9.29
CA PRO A 42 18.00 23.05 -9.80
C PRO A 42 17.72 23.00 -11.30
N THR A 43 16.74 23.78 -11.74
CA THR A 43 16.78 24.31 -13.11
C THR A 43 18.20 24.83 -13.34
N HIS A 44 18.92 24.21 -14.28
CA HIS A 44 20.20 24.77 -14.73
C HIS A 44 19.84 26.10 -15.42
N ASP A 45 20.18 27.22 -14.79
CA ASP A 45 20.05 28.58 -15.36
C ASP A 45 20.82 28.70 -16.70
N ASP A 46 21.65 27.70 -17.03
CA ASP A 46 22.50 27.65 -18.21
C ASP A 46 21.92 26.84 -19.38
N TRP A 47 20.69 26.32 -19.29
CA TRP A 47 20.10 25.56 -20.40
C TRP A 47 19.74 26.48 -21.58
N LYS A 48 20.71 26.69 -22.47
CA LYS A 48 20.52 27.31 -23.79
C LYS A 48 20.07 26.21 -24.74
N GLY A 49 18.77 26.08 -24.94
CA GLY A 49 18.19 25.14 -25.91
C GLY A 49 18.95 25.17 -27.24
N GLY A 50 19.61 24.06 -27.56
CA GLY A 50 20.41 23.90 -28.77
C GLY A 50 20.80 22.44 -29.01
N ASP A 51 20.42 21.94 -30.18
CA ASP A 51 20.81 20.69 -30.84
C ASP A 51 20.32 19.35 -30.27
N GLY A 52 19.03 19.28 -29.92
CA GLY A 52 18.30 18.03 -29.70
C GLY A 52 17.05 17.94 -30.59
N VAL A 53 16.87 16.80 -31.26
CA VAL A 53 15.83 16.53 -32.27
C VAL A 53 14.40 16.76 -31.75
N ALA A 54 13.62 17.54 -32.49
CA ALA A 54 12.18 17.66 -32.29
C ALA A 54 11.47 16.34 -32.65
N VAL A 55 10.81 15.72 -31.68
CA VAL A 55 9.83 14.65 -31.90
C VAL A 55 8.51 15.09 -31.29
N GLY A 56 7.47 15.13 -32.12
CA GLY A 56 6.13 15.60 -31.75
C GLY A 56 5.52 14.83 -30.58
N ARG A 57 4.77 15.56 -29.75
CA ARG A 57 4.17 15.15 -28.46
C ARG A 57 5.25 14.82 -27.43
N MET A 58 5.58 15.82 -26.60
CA MET A 58 6.47 15.68 -25.45
C MET A 58 5.97 14.60 -24.49
N ALA A 59 6.40 13.37 -24.69
CA ALA A 59 6.62 12.45 -23.58
C ALA A 59 7.85 13.02 -22.88
N LEU A 60 7.62 13.75 -21.78
CA LEU A 60 8.65 14.23 -20.88
C LEU A 60 9.27 13.01 -20.20
N VAL A 61 10.16 12.33 -20.91
CA VAL A 61 10.90 11.18 -20.43
C VAL A 61 12.15 11.72 -19.76
N ALA A 62 12.35 11.40 -18.48
CA ALA A 62 13.59 11.72 -17.78
C ALA A 62 14.80 11.25 -18.59
N ASN A 63 15.81 12.11 -18.74
CA ASN A 63 17.06 11.71 -19.40
C ASN A 63 17.84 10.70 -18.51
N ASP A 64 18.92 10.13 -19.03
CA ASP A 64 19.64 9.07 -18.31
C ASP A 64 20.34 9.56 -17.03
N ASP A 65 20.75 10.82 -16.99
CA ASP A 65 21.34 11.42 -15.79
C ASP A 65 20.27 11.66 -14.72
N GLN A 66 19.12 12.21 -15.09
CA GLN A 66 17.95 12.36 -14.22
C GLN A 66 17.47 11.00 -13.71
N ARG A 67 17.44 9.97 -14.58
CA ARG A 67 17.11 8.60 -14.15
C ARG A 67 18.13 8.07 -13.14
N ARG A 68 19.42 8.26 -13.38
CA ARG A 68 20.47 7.82 -12.45
C ARG A 68 20.36 8.52 -11.10
N GLU A 69 20.08 9.81 -11.12
CA GLU A 69 19.93 10.64 -9.92
C GLU A 69 18.67 10.26 -9.13
N VAL A 70 17.52 10.12 -9.80
CA VAL A 70 16.29 9.60 -9.19
C VAL A 70 16.53 8.22 -8.58
N ASN A 71 17.25 7.34 -9.27
CA ASN A 71 17.59 6.04 -8.70
C ASN A 71 18.50 6.17 -7.48
N GLY A 72 19.51 7.04 -7.49
CA GLY A 72 20.35 7.29 -6.32
C GLY A 72 19.59 7.82 -5.10
N ILE A 73 18.65 8.74 -5.30
CA ILE A 73 17.77 9.24 -4.23
C ILE A 73 16.86 8.12 -3.74
N GLY A 74 16.23 7.38 -4.65
CA GLY A 74 15.36 6.27 -4.30
C GLY A 74 16.12 5.17 -3.55
N ASP A 75 17.36 4.89 -3.93
CA ASP A 75 18.22 3.91 -3.29
C ASP A 75 18.52 4.29 -1.85
N THR A 76 18.76 5.58 -1.62
CA THR A 76 19.08 6.15 -0.31
C THR A 76 17.85 6.27 0.58
N HIS A 77 16.74 6.78 0.02
CA HIS A 77 15.61 7.27 0.80
C HIS A 77 14.32 6.48 0.61
N GLY A 78 14.18 5.83 -0.54
CA GLY A 78 13.00 5.06 -0.93
C GLY A 78 12.00 5.84 -1.78
N CYS A 79 10.83 5.25 -1.99
CA CYS A 79 9.71 5.84 -2.70
C CYS A 79 9.25 7.12 -2.01
N HIS A 80 9.16 8.25 -2.69
CA HIS A 80 8.65 9.49 -2.11
C HIS A 80 7.17 9.38 -1.66
N SER A 81 6.39 8.49 -2.30
CA SER A 81 4.96 8.34 -1.98
C SER A 81 4.71 7.38 -0.83
N CYS A 82 5.53 6.34 -0.64
CA CYS A 82 5.29 5.31 0.38
C CYS A 82 6.52 4.95 1.23
N LEU A 83 7.66 5.60 1.02
CA LEU A 83 8.92 5.44 1.72
C LEU A 83 9.50 4.00 1.69
N THR A 84 8.96 3.11 0.86
CA THR A 84 9.53 1.77 0.61
C THR A 84 10.96 1.95 0.10
N ARG A 85 11.94 1.20 0.64
CA ARG A 85 13.36 1.27 0.24
C ARG A 85 13.78 0.04 -0.57
N VAL A 86 14.92 0.11 -1.25
CA VAL A 86 15.49 -1.00 -2.04
C VAL A 86 15.75 -2.26 -1.22
N GLU A 87 16.04 -2.14 0.07
CA GLU A 87 16.24 -3.29 0.97
C GLU A 87 15.02 -4.24 1.03
N SER A 88 13.83 -3.74 0.70
CA SER A 88 12.59 -4.53 0.61
C SER A 88 12.28 -5.06 -0.79
N ASP A 89 12.88 -4.48 -1.85
CA ASP A 89 12.78 -4.97 -3.22
C ASP A 89 14.06 -4.60 -4.01
N PRO A 90 15.08 -5.49 -4.02
CA PRO A 90 16.38 -5.19 -4.61
C PRO A 90 16.36 -5.09 -6.14
N ASN A 91 15.23 -5.38 -6.78
CA ASN A 91 15.06 -5.27 -8.23
C ASN A 91 14.16 -4.10 -8.63
N GLN A 92 13.74 -3.24 -7.70
CA GLN A 92 12.83 -2.12 -7.98
C GLN A 92 13.61 -0.98 -8.66
N PRO A 93 13.45 -0.72 -9.98
CA PRO A 93 13.88 0.55 -10.53
C PRO A 93 13.00 1.66 -9.96
N TRP A 94 13.60 2.78 -9.58
CA TRP A 94 12.84 3.95 -9.17
C TRP A 94 12.29 4.66 -10.41
N ILE A 95 10.97 4.84 -10.44
CA ILE A 95 10.32 5.64 -11.47
C ILE A 95 10.45 7.10 -11.06
N GLY A 96 10.98 7.93 -11.97
CA GLY A 96 10.96 9.39 -11.82
C GLY A 96 9.54 9.90 -12.02
N ASP A 97 8.90 10.25 -10.92
CA ASP A 97 7.51 10.70 -10.91
C ASP A 97 7.41 12.23 -10.80
N HIS A 98 6.48 12.82 -11.56
CA HIS A 98 6.31 14.27 -11.62
C HIS A 98 5.37 14.74 -10.51
N CYS A 99 5.80 15.72 -9.72
CA CYS A 99 4.98 16.31 -8.66
C CYS A 99 4.77 17.83 -8.90
N PRO A 100 3.57 18.27 -9.32
CA PRO A 100 2.36 17.50 -9.58
C PRO A 100 2.39 16.77 -10.94
N PRO A 101 1.58 15.71 -11.14
CA PRO A 101 1.59 14.92 -12.38
C PRO A 101 1.33 15.74 -13.64
N THR A 102 2.19 15.61 -14.64
CA THR A 102 2.11 16.33 -15.92
C THR A 102 0.83 16.03 -16.70
N SER A 103 0.24 14.86 -16.50
CA SER A 103 -1.01 14.41 -17.14
C SER A 103 -2.29 14.97 -16.51
N LEU A 104 -2.22 15.75 -15.43
CA LEU A 104 -3.37 16.49 -14.91
C LEU A 104 -3.79 17.59 -15.89
N SER A 105 -5.07 17.63 -16.24
CA SER A 105 -5.66 18.72 -17.03
C SER A 105 -5.61 20.06 -16.28
N ASP A 106 -5.64 21.18 -17.02
CA ASP A 106 -5.67 22.52 -16.42
C ASP A 106 -6.82 22.71 -15.42
N ALA A 107 -8.00 22.19 -15.76
CA ALA A 107 -9.16 22.22 -14.88
C ALA A 107 -8.91 21.39 -13.60
N ALA A 108 -8.27 20.22 -13.72
CA ALA A 108 -7.91 19.40 -12.56
C ALA A 108 -6.84 20.07 -11.68
N ARG A 109 -5.80 20.66 -12.28
CA ARG A 109 -4.78 21.44 -11.57
C ARG A 109 -5.40 22.60 -10.80
N LYS A 110 -6.31 23.34 -11.43
CA LYS A 110 -7.07 24.42 -10.79
C LYS A 110 -7.94 23.90 -9.65
N ALA A 111 -8.65 22.79 -9.85
CA ALA A 111 -9.46 22.17 -8.80
C ALA A 111 -8.62 21.70 -7.61
N LEU A 112 -7.40 21.24 -7.85
CA LEU A 112 -6.42 20.79 -6.85
C LEU A 112 -5.65 21.93 -6.17
N GLY A 113 -5.80 23.17 -6.63
CA GLY A 113 -5.04 24.32 -6.11
C GLY A 113 -3.55 24.28 -6.48
N VAL A 114 -3.20 23.65 -7.60
CA VAL A 114 -1.84 23.53 -8.16
C VAL A 114 -1.76 24.08 -9.59
N ALA A 115 -2.60 25.07 -9.90
CA ALA A 115 -2.65 25.69 -11.22
C ALA A 115 -1.33 26.34 -11.63
N GLU A 116 -0.62 26.94 -10.67
CA GLU A 116 0.66 27.63 -10.90
C GLU A 116 1.85 26.66 -10.96
N GLU A 117 1.69 25.41 -10.48
CA GLU A 117 2.73 24.37 -10.52
C GLU A 117 2.75 23.65 -11.88
N ARG A 118 2.69 24.42 -12.97
CA ARG A 118 2.78 23.89 -14.34
C ARG A 118 4.18 23.34 -14.60
N TYR A 119 4.25 22.40 -15.54
CA TYR A 119 5.53 21.98 -16.10
C TYR A 119 6.10 23.12 -16.96
N ASP A 120 6.93 23.94 -16.35
CA ASP A 120 7.79 24.94 -16.98
C ASP A 120 9.25 24.45 -17.11
N GLY A 121 9.51 23.19 -16.73
CA GLY A 121 10.85 22.62 -16.59
C GLY A 121 11.36 22.58 -15.14
N SER A 122 10.63 23.14 -14.18
CA SER A 122 10.96 23.15 -12.74
C SER A 122 10.25 22.06 -11.92
N VAL A 123 9.52 21.15 -12.58
CA VAL A 123 8.75 20.11 -11.87
C VAL A 123 9.71 19.06 -11.33
N GLN A 124 9.68 18.89 -10.01
CA GLN A 124 10.55 17.96 -9.30
C GLN A 124 10.22 16.51 -9.70
N LEU A 125 11.23 15.79 -10.20
CA LEU A 125 11.18 14.34 -10.32
C LEU A 125 11.47 13.72 -8.97
N ARG A 126 10.56 12.86 -8.49
CA ARG A 126 10.71 12.17 -7.22
C ARG A 126 10.77 10.66 -7.44
N PRO A 127 11.63 9.91 -6.73
CA PRO A 127 11.67 8.46 -6.87
C PRO A 127 10.34 7.84 -6.41
N GLN A 128 9.75 6.96 -7.20
CA GLN A 128 8.51 6.28 -6.87
C GLN A 128 8.61 4.79 -7.21
N CYS A 129 8.06 3.92 -6.37
CA CYS A 129 7.95 2.50 -6.72
C CYS A 129 6.83 2.24 -7.72
N ASP A 130 6.91 1.13 -8.46
CA ASP A 130 5.92 0.76 -9.50
C ASP A 130 4.48 0.79 -8.99
N SER A 131 4.25 0.23 -7.80
CA SER A 131 2.92 0.18 -7.19
C SER A 131 2.33 1.57 -6.93
N CYS A 132 3.15 2.49 -6.42
CA CYS A 132 2.72 3.87 -6.19
C CYS A 132 2.50 4.60 -7.51
N SER A 133 3.35 4.37 -8.51
CA SER A 133 3.21 4.97 -9.85
C SER A 133 1.93 4.54 -10.56
N VAL A 134 1.62 3.24 -10.57
CA VAL A 134 0.36 2.72 -11.14
C VAL A 134 -0.87 3.29 -10.42
N THR A 135 -0.79 3.39 -9.08
CA THR A 135 -1.86 3.97 -8.27
C THR A 135 -2.07 5.44 -8.63
N GLN A 136 -0.97 6.21 -8.75
CA GLN A 136 -1.02 7.61 -9.10
C GLN A 136 -1.59 7.83 -10.51
N ALA A 137 -1.16 7.06 -11.50
CA ALA A 137 -1.68 7.13 -12.86
C ALA A 137 -3.20 6.90 -12.89
N SER A 138 -3.70 5.91 -12.14
CA SER A 138 -5.14 5.63 -12.02
C SER A 138 -5.89 6.81 -11.37
N LEU A 139 -5.29 7.44 -10.36
CA LEU A 139 -5.86 8.62 -9.71
C LEU A 139 -5.93 9.82 -10.65
N VAL A 140 -4.89 10.08 -11.45
CA VAL A 140 -4.89 11.18 -12.42
C VAL A 140 -6.01 11.00 -13.45
N VAL A 141 -6.18 9.79 -14.00
CA VAL A 141 -7.28 9.48 -14.93
C VAL A 141 -8.64 9.75 -14.29
N ARG A 142 -8.83 9.29 -13.05
CA ARG A 142 -10.07 9.51 -12.31
C ARG A 142 -10.34 11.00 -12.06
N VAL A 143 -9.37 11.76 -11.55
CA VAL A 143 -9.55 13.19 -11.26
C VAL A 143 -9.89 13.97 -12.53
N ASN A 144 -9.19 13.70 -13.64
CA ASN A 144 -9.52 14.30 -14.93
C ASN A 144 -10.95 13.95 -15.38
N SER A 145 -11.41 12.72 -15.15
CA SER A 145 -12.78 12.31 -15.47
C SER A 145 -13.83 12.97 -14.57
N GLU A 146 -13.59 13.08 -13.27
CA GLU A 146 -14.51 13.75 -12.34
C GLU A 146 -14.66 15.23 -12.72
N VAL A 147 -13.55 15.90 -12.98
CA VAL A 147 -13.53 17.32 -13.34
C VAL A 147 -14.19 17.56 -14.71
N SER A 148 -13.97 16.71 -15.71
CA SER A 148 -14.60 16.86 -17.03
C SER A 148 -16.12 16.68 -17.00
N GLN A 149 -16.64 15.97 -15.99
CA GLN A 149 -18.07 15.82 -15.72
C GLN A 149 -18.64 16.94 -14.84
N GLY A 150 -17.83 17.95 -14.48
CA GLY A 150 -18.23 19.04 -13.58
C GLY A 150 -18.36 18.61 -12.12
N LEU A 151 -17.87 17.41 -11.77
CA LEU A 151 -17.85 16.93 -10.39
C LEU A 151 -16.67 17.55 -9.63
N LYS A 152 -16.87 17.81 -8.33
CA LYS A 152 -15.78 18.20 -7.45
C LYS A 152 -14.98 16.94 -7.10
N PRO A 153 -13.70 16.82 -7.50
CA PRO A 153 -12.91 15.65 -7.19
C PRO A 153 -12.76 15.48 -5.67
N ASN A 154 -12.73 14.24 -5.18
CA ASN A 154 -12.59 13.98 -3.75
C ASN A 154 -11.12 14.16 -3.31
N LEU A 155 -10.78 15.39 -2.92
CA LEU A 155 -9.39 15.83 -2.71
C LEU A 155 -8.76 15.40 -1.39
N ASN A 156 -9.55 15.01 -0.39
CA ASN A 156 -9.12 15.08 1.01
C ASN A 156 -7.91 14.20 1.33
N ALA A 157 -7.83 12.98 0.81
CA ALA A 157 -6.67 12.10 1.00
C ALA A 157 -5.87 11.90 -0.29
N PHE A 158 -6.53 12.02 -1.45
CA PHE A 158 -5.94 11.71 -2.75
C PHE A 158 -5.26 12.92 -3.39
N GLY A 159 -5.81 14.12 -3.23
CA GLY A 159 -5.21 15.36 -3.72
C GLY A 159 -3.86 15.60 -3.04
N GLU A 160 -3.80 15.46 -1.72
CA GLU A 160 -2.56 15.62 -0.94
C GLU A 160 -1.44 14.65 -1.36
N VAL A 161 -1.80 13.43 -1.79
CA VAL A 161 -0.86 12.43 -2.31
C VAL A 161 -0.36 12.80 -3.71
N LEU A 162 -1.27 13.26 -4.59
CA LEU A 162 -0.91 13.67 -5.96
C LEU A 162 0.02 14.89 -5.98
N VAL A 163 -0.15 15.82 -5.04
CA VAL A 163 0.64 17.05 -4.98
C VAL A 163 1.85 16.95 -4.04
N GLY A 164 2.17 15.74 -3.57
CA GLY A 164 3.34 15.50 -2.71
C GLY A 164 3.29 16.19 -1.34
N LYS A 165 2.20 16.91 -1.02
CA LYS A 165 1.98 17.60 0.28
C LYS A 165 1.82 16.62 1.43
N LYS A 166 1.57 15.34 1.10
CA LYS A 166 1.58 14.25 2.05
C LYS A 166 2.27 13.08 1.39
N ALA A 167 3.47 12.75 1.87
CA ALA A 167 3.99 11.39 1.70
C ALA A 167 2.87 10.46 2.19
N GLY A 168 2.37 9.59 1.32
CA GLY A 168 1.36 8.62 1.72
C GLY A 168 1.89 7.93 2.97
N ARG A 169 1.17 8.08 4.11
CA ARG A 169 1.62 7.48 5.37
C ARG A 169 1.86 5.99 5.13
N HIS A 170 3.14 5.64 5.06
CA HIS A 170 3.66 4.29 5.07
C HIS A 170 4.92 4.34 5.93
N THR A 171 4.69 4.38 7.23
CA THR A 171 5.50 3.60 8.15
C THR A 171 5.35 2.13 7.75
N ARG A 172 6.33 1.53 7.04
CA ARG A 172 6.60 0.07 6.88
C ARG A 172 5.44 -0.90 7.20
N GLY A 173 4.26 -0.73 6.61
CA GLY A 173 3.05 -1.46 7.01
C GLY A 173 2.69 -2.54 6.01
N VAL A 174 2.50 -3.77 6.47
CA VAL A 174 1.92 -4.85 5.66
C VAL A 174 0.44 -4.53 5.38
N ASN A 175 -0.02 -4.77 4.14
CA ASN A 175 -1.42 -4.57 3.78
C ASN A 175 -2.32 -5.51 4.60
N ALA A 176 -3.41 -4.97 5.16
CA ALA A 176 -4.47 -5.72 5.82
C ALA A 176 -5.77 -5.61 5.03
N THR A 177 -6.70 -6.56 5.25
CA THR A 177 -7.97 -6.64 4.51
C THR A 177 -8.89 -5.42 4.65
N SER A 178 -8.70 -4.60 5.70
CA SER A 178 -9.54 -3.42 6.01
C SER A 178 -8.76 -2.14 6.32
N ALA A 179 -7.43 -2.23 6.44
CA ALA A 179 -6.55 -1.13 6.84
C ALA A 179 -5.08 -1.49 6.59
N LYS A 180 -4.14 -0.64 7.04
CA LYS A 180 -2.73 -1.03 7.20
C LYS A 180 -2.49 -1.44 8.65
N VAL A 181 -1.69 -2.48 8.88
CA VAL A 181 -1.20 -2.78 10.23
C VAL A 181 0.01 -1.93 10.58
N SER A 182 0.28 -1.72 11.86
CA SER A 182 1.52 -1.08 12.30
C SER A 182 2.76 -1.86 11.81
N PRO A 183 3.94 -1.23 11.66
CA PRO A 183 5.15 -1.95 11.26
C PRO A 183 5.47 -3.19 12.10
N ALA A 184 5.36 -3.07 13.42
CA ALA A 184 5.60 -4.18 14.34
C ALA A 184 4.62 -5.36 14.10
N GLN A 185 3.35 -5.05 13.83
CA GLN A 185 2.36 -6.07 13.47
C GLN A 185 2.63 -6.66 12.07
N GLY A 186 3.06 -5.83 11.12
CA GLY A 186 3.45 -6.27 9.79
C GLY A 186 4.61 -7.26 9.82
N ASP A 187 5.67 -6.92 10.54
CA ASP A 187 6.82 -7.80 10.77
C ASP A 187 6.43 -9.10 11.47
N ALA A 188 5.55 -9.01 12.47
CA ALA A 188 5.02 -10.20 13.14
C ALA A 188 4.25 -11.09 12.15
N ILE A 189 3.45 -10.50 11.26
CA ILE A 189 2.70 -11.22 10.23
C ILE A 189 3.65 -11.87 9.22
N GLN A 190 4.69 -11.18 8.76
CA GLN A 190 5.69 -11.78 7.86
C GLN A 190 6.40 -12.96 8.54
N LYS A 191 6.82 -12.81 9.81
CA LYS A 191 7.45 -13.90 10.58
C LYS A 191 6.52 -15.09 10.75
N LEU A 192 5.24 -14.84 11.08
CA LEU A 192 4.23 -15.89 11.17
C LEU A 192 4.03 -16.60 9.83
N GLY A 193 3.97 -15.85 8.72
CA GLY A 193 3.82 -16.40 7.38
C GLY A 193 5.01 -17.25 6.95
N GLN A 194 6.24 -16.80 7.20
CA GLN A 194 7.45 -17.58 6.93
C GLN A 194 7.49 -18.88 7.75
N THR A 195 7.09 -18.79 9.03
CA THR A 195 7.13 -19.93 9.96
C THR A 195 6.04 -20.95 9.64
N TYR A 196 4.80 -20.51 9.45
CA TYR A 196 3.61 -21.36 9.41
C TYR A 196 2.90 -21.42 8.06
N GLY A 197 3.30 -20.58 7.10
CA GLY A 197 2.64 -20.43 5.80
C GLY A 197 1.37 -19.58 5.86
N CYS A 198 0.69 -19.49 4.71
CA CYS A 198 -0.61 -18.83 4.59
C CYS A 198 -1.63 -19.54 5.49
N HIS A 199 -2.39 -18.80 6.30
CA HIS A 199 -3.34 -19.43 7.21
C HIS A 199 -4.49 -20.13 6.47
N SER A 200 -4.84 -19.66 5.26
CA SER A 200 -5.89 -20.24 4.40
C SER A 200 -5.42 -21.50 3.66
N CYS A 201 -4.30 -21.43 2.93
CA CYS A 201 -3.86 -22.52 2.04
C CYS A 201 -2.57 -23.23 2.49
N LYS A 202 -1.98 -22.82 3.61
CA LYS A 202 -0.72 -23.34 4.20
C LYS A 202 0.54 -23.17 3.34
N ALA A 203 0.42 -22.65 2.12
CA ALA A 203 1.55 -22.41 1.24
C ALA A 203 2.55 -21.41 1.84
N LYS A 204 3.84 -21.72 1.67
CA LYS A 204 4.96 -20.88 2.10
C LYS A 204 5.47 -20.05 0.93
N PHE A 205 5.68 -18.76 1.17
CA PHE A 205 6.17 -17.79 0.20
C PHE A 205 7.46 -17.16 0.72
N PRO A 206 8.28 -16.57 -0.15
CA PRO A 206 9.43 -15.78 0.26
C PRO A 206 9.05 -14.66 1.23
N LYS A 207 10.06 -14.06 1.85
CA LYS A 207 9.90 -12.92 2.75
C LYS A 207 9.13 -11.78 2.05
N ASP A 208 8.23 -11.12 2.78
CA ASP A 208 7.43 -9.95 2.37
C ASP A 208 6.23 -10.21 1.42
N TYR A 209 5.77 -11.46 1.33
CA TYR A 209 4.60 -11.83 0.51
C TYR A 209 3.28 -11.99 1.29
N TYR A 210 3.27 -11.88 2.62
CA TYR A 210 2.05 -12.12 3.39
C TYR A 210 1.26 -10.84 3.62
N HIS A 211 -0.06 -10.90 3.49
CA HIS A 211 -1.00 -9.89 3.93
C HIS A 211 -1.46 -10.20 5.36
N ALA A 212 -1.80 -9.16 6.11
CA ALA A 212 -2.36 -9.27 7.45
C ALA A 212 -3.88 -9.43 7.34
N ASP A 213 -4.36 -10.67 7.30
CA ASP A 213 -5.80 -10.92 7.19
C ASP A 213 -6.48 -10.96 8.56
N HIS A 214 -7.70 -10.42 8.63
CA HIS A 214 -8.53 -10.48 9.82
C HIS A 214 -9.27 -11.81 9.87
N ASN A 215 -9.15 -12.50 11.01
CA ASN A 215 -9.91 -13.71 11.27
C ASN A 215 -10.70 -13.59 12.59
N PRO A 216 -12.04 -13.46 12.54
CA PRO A 216 -12.89 -13.46 11.34
C PRO A 216 -12.70 -12.21 10.45
N PRO A 217 -13.14 -12.21 9.17
CA PRO A 217 -13.05 -11.03 8.30
C PRO A 217 -13.80 -9.82 8.86
N VAL A 218 -13.30 -8.60 8.63
CA VAL A 218 -13.88 -7.38 9.22
C VAL A 218 -15.33 -7.13 8.82
N CYS A 219 -15.79 -7.54 7.64
CA CYS A 219 -17.19 -7.39 7.28
C CYS A 219 -18.16 -8.16 8.20
N TYR A 220 -17.69 -9.11 9.02
CA TYR A 220 -18.50 -9.73 10.06
C TYR A 220 -18.88 -8.76 11.20
N THR A 221 -18.28 -7.57 11.25
CA THR A 221 -18.71 -6.50 12.17
C THR A 221 -19.62 -5.48 11.53
N TYR A 222 -20.01 -5.66 10.26
CA TYR A 222 -21.01 -4.78 9.67
C TYR A 222 -22.38 -5.09 10.27
N SER A 223 -23.14 -4.06 10.58
CA SER A 223 -24.39 -4.18 11.34
C SER A 223 -25.41 -5.07 10.66
N HIS A 224 -25.51 -5.04 9.32
CA HIS A 224 -26.41 -5.94 8.59
C HIS A 224 -25.95 -7.40 8.63
N VAL A 225 -24.64 -7.66 8.66
CA VAL A 225 -24.09 -9.02 8.82
C VAL A 225 -24.34 -9.53 10.24
N ILE A 226 -24.13 -8.69 11.25
CA ILE A 226 -24.45 -9.02 12.66
C ILE A 226 -25.94 -9.36 12.79
N ALA A 227 -26.82 -8.51 12.24
CA ALA A 227 -28.26 -8.73 12.31
C ALA A 227 -28.68 -10.07 11.66
N ILE A 228 -28.07 -10.45 10.54
CA ILE A 228 -28.30 -11.75 9.90
C ILE A 228 -27.82 -12.91 10.79
N LEU A 229 -26.65 -12.79 11.41
CA LEU A 229 -26.11 -13.83 12.28
C LEU A 229 -26.98 -14.01 13.54
N GLU A 230 -27.48 -12.91 14.12
CA GLU A 230 -28.43 -12.95 15.23
C GLU A 230 -29.77 -13.59 14.82
N TYR A 231 -30.27 -13.22 13.64
CA TYR A 231 -31.48 -13.84 13.08
C TYR A 231 -31.28 -15.35 12.88
N ALA A 232 -30.16 -15.76 12.29
CA ALA A 232 -29.84 -17.18 12.08
C ALA A 232 -29.79 -17.96 13.39
N LYS A 233 -29.13 -17.39 14.42
CA LYS A 233 -29.03 -17.98 15.75
C LYS A 233 -30.41 -18.22 16.41
N GLN A 234 -31.38 -17.35 16.15
CA GLN A 234 -32.72 -17.44 16.73
C GLN A 234 -33.69 -18.32 15.92
N ASN A 235 -33.46 -18.47 14.61
CA ASN A 235 -34.48 -19.01 13.69
C ASN A 235 -34.03 -20.22 12.87
N ILE A 236 -32.75 -20.61 12.93
CA ILE A 236 -32.21 -21.75 12.16
C ILE A 236 -31.63 -22.77 13.14
N GLU A 237 -32.18 -23.98 13.12
CA GLU A 237 -31.70 -25.12 13.91
C GLU A 237 -30.24 -25.42 13.59
N GLY A 238 -29.40 -25.57 14.62
CA GLY A 238 -27.96 -25.82 14.49
C GLY A 238 -27.09 -24.56 14.38
N CYS A 239 -27.68 -23.36 14.48
CA CYS A 239 -26.96 -22.08 14.48
C CYS A 239 -26.86 -21.43 15.87
N GLU A 240 -27.28 -22.12 16.94
CA GLU A 240 -27.35 -21.59 18.30
C GLU A 240 -25.97 -21.18 18.85
N ASP A 241 -24.92 -21.88 18.40
CA ASP A 241 -23.53 -21.71 18.83
C ASP A 241 -22.75 -20.65 18.04
N ILE A 242 -23.41 -19.89 17.15
CA ILE A 242 -22.74 -18.77 16.46
C ILE A 242 -22.27 -17.75 17.51
N VAL A 243 -20.95 -17.56 17.59
CA VAL A 243 -20.30 -16.55 18.43
C VAL A 243 -19.99 -15.33 17.58
N ILE A 244 -20.74 -14.25 17.81
CA ILE A 244 -20.46 -12.94 17.23
C ILE A 244 -19.42 -12.26 18.11
N THR A 245 -18.19 -12.15 17.63
CA THR A 245 -17.09 -11.53 18.37
C THR A 245 -16.43 -10.45 17.53
N GLN A 246 -16.13 -9.33 18.16
CA GLN A 246 -15.33 -8.25 17.59
C GLN A 246 -13.83 -8.45 17.82
N ASN A 247 -13.43 -9.56 18.45
CA ASN A 247 -12.03 -9.88 18.71
C ASN A 247 -11.38 -10.43 17.44
N PHE A 248 -10.83 -9.54 16.64
CA PHE A 248 -10.08 -9.90 15.44
C PHE A 248 -8.66 -10.36 15.78
N LYS A 249 -8.26 -11.47 15.17
CA LYS A 249 -6.85 -11.89 15.16
C LYS A 249 -6.30 -11.71 13.76
N LEU A 250 -5.15 -11.04 13.67
CA LEU A 250 -4.41 -10.94 12.42
C LEU A 250 -3.71 -12.27 12.13
N LYS A 251 -3.80 -12.74 10.88
CA LYS A 251 -3.15 -13.97 10.41
C LYS A 251 -2.44 -13.72 9.08
N PRO A 252 -1.30 -14.39 8.82
CA PRO A 252 -0.62 -14.28 7.54
C PRO A 252 -1.46 -14.91 6.44
N GLN A 253 -1.68 -14.21 5.33
CA GLN A 253 -2.40 -14.75 4.18
C GLN A 253 -1.64 -14.42 2.91
N CYS A 254 -1.55 -15.35 1.95
CA CYS A 254 -0.87 -15.05 0.69
C CYS A 254 -1.72 -14.15 -0.21
N PRO A 255 -1.13 -13.46 -1.20
CA PRO A 255 -1.85 -12.48 -2.02
C PRO A 255 -2.98 -13.13 -2.83
N ARG A 256 -2.77 -14.37 -3.30
CA ARG A 256 -3.80 -15.15 -3.99
C ARG A 256 -5.04 -15.37 -3.13
N CYS A 257 -4.85 -15.92 -1.92
CA CYS A 257 -5.97 -16.19 -1.02
C CYS A 257 -6.62 -14.89 -0.53
N SER A 258 -5.84 -13.83 -0.35
CA SER A 258 -6.35 -12.51 0.02
C SER A 258 -7.24 -11.91 -1.08
N HIS A 259 -6.83 -12.02 -2.34
CA HIS A 259 -7.64 -11.58 -3.47
C HIS A 259 -8.93 -12.41 -3.62
N GLU A 260 -8.83 -13.75 -3.54
CA GLU A 260 -9.99 -14.66 -3.59
C GLU A 260 -10.98 -14.38 -2.46
N GLN A 261 -10.49 -14.19 -1.23
CA GLN A 261 -11.32 -13.84 -0.09
C GLN A 261 -11.98 -12.48 -0.28
N GLY A 262 -11.24 -11.46 -0.71
CA GLY A 262 -11.79 -10.13 -0.99
C GLY A 262 -12.95 -10.17 -1.99
N GLY A 263 -12.79 -10.90 -3.09
CA GLY A 263 -13.86 -11.09 -4.08
C GLY A 263 -15.10 -11.80 -3.51
N ARG A 264 -14.90 -12.87 -2.72
CA ARG A 264 -15.99 -13.59 -2.06
C ARG A 264 -16.70 -12.73 -1.02
N MET A 265 -15.95 -11.97 -0.22
CA MET A 265 -16.53 -11.11 0.82
C MET A 265 -17.32 -9.96 0.21
N ALA A 266 -16.88 -9.39 -0.92
CA ALA A 266 -17.64 -8.37 -1.63
C ALA A 266 -19.01 -8.89 -2.07
N GLY A 267 -19.05 -10.09 -2.67
CA GLY A 267 -20.30 -10.75 -3.07
C GLY A 267 -21.20 -11.08 -1.88
N LEU A 268 -20.65 -11.69 -0.83
CA LEU A 268 -21.38 -12.00 0.40
C LEU A 268 -21.94 -10.76 1.06
N ASN A 269 -21.18 -9.66 1.10
CA ASN A 269 -21.62 -8.42 1.71
C ASN A 269 -22.83 -7.83 0.99
N ALA A 270 -22.81 -7.82 -0.35
CA ALA A 270 -23.94 -7.36 -1.16
C ALA A 270 -25.18 -8.26 -0.96
N SER A 271 -25.01 -9.58 -0.92
CA SER A 271 -26.11 -10.51 -0.65
C SER A 271 -26.66 -10.38 0.78
N ALA A 272 -25.80 -10.14 1.76
CA ALA A 272 -26.19 -9.93 3.15
C ALA A 272 -27.00 -8.63 3.31
N GLU A 273 -26.60 -7.55 2.66
CA GLU A 273 -27.36 -6.30 2.71
C GLU A 273 -28.78 -6.46 2.12
N ASP A 274 -28.89 -7.13 0.97
CA ASP A 274 -30.18 -7.44 0.35
C ASP A 274 -31.05 -8.35 1.23
N LEU A 275 -30.46 -9.39 1.83
CA LEU A 275 -31.17 -10.29 2.72
C LEU A 275 -31.68 -9.58 3.97
N ALA A 276 -30.85 -8.76 4.62
CA ALA A 276 -31.25 -7.98 5.80
C ALA A 276 -32.43 -7.07 5.49
N ARG A 277 -32.44 -6.44 4.30
CA ARG A 277 -33.55 -5.61 3.82
C ARG A 277 -34.84 -6.42 3.62
N ARG A 278 -34.75 -7.59 2.98
CA ARG A 278 -35.91 -8.47 2.74
C ARG A 278 -36.53 -8.96 4.05
N LEU A 279 -35.69 -9.30 5.02
CA LEU A 279 -36.10 -9.75 6.36
C LEU A 279 -36.50 -8.59 7.29
N ARG A 280 -36.34 -7.33 6.87
CA ARG A 280 -36.59 -6.13 7.67
C ARG A 280 -35.83 -6.15 9.00
N LEU A 281 -34.60 -6.66 8.97
CA LEU A 281 -33.75 -6.69 10.15
C LEU A 281 -33.27 -5.29 10.48
N PRO A 282 -33.14 -4.92 11.77
CA PRO A 282 -32.60 -3.64 12.15
C PRO A 282 -31.10 -3.57 11.81
N VAL A 283 -30.72 -2.66 10.92
CA VAL A 283 -29.33 -2.37 10.55
C VAL A 283 -28.95 -1.04 11.20
N TYR A 284 -27.92 -1.07 12.06
CA TYR A 284 -27.48 0.07 12.88
C TYR A 284 -26.23 0.76 12.35
#